data_AF-A0A7V9SJ01-F1
#
_entry.id   AF-A0A7V9SJ01-F1
#
_cell.length_a   1.000
_cell.length_b   1.000
_cell.length_c   1.000
_cell.angle_alpha   90.00
_cell.angle_beta   90.00
_cell.angle_gamma   90.00
#
_symmetry.space_group_name_H-M   'P 1'
#
loop_
_entity.id
_entity.type
_entity.pdbx_description
1 polymer ?
#
loop_
_entity_poly.entity_id
_entity_poly.type
_entity_poly.pdbx_seq_one_letter_code
_entity_poly.pdbx_strand_id
1 'polypeptide(L)'
;PEDRFWAARIVAAFSPDAVAEIVRTARYSDPRATDYLTETLLERRRKVLERWLNGTNPLVDVALSTTGELTFANAAEKAGVATAADRYAVQWSAFDNATSTHREAGEEQTVRTPVSRAPESLLNARPEYIAVRLLAFHADHPSWSNPLMVYFRRAGDGWTLVGVERNP
;
A
#
# COMPACT_ATOMS: atom_id res chain seq x y z
N PRO A 1 3.82 -12.69 7.04
CA PRO A 1 3.58 -11.26 7.36
C PRO A 1 2.61 -10.61 6.36
N GLU A 2 2.83 -10.88 5.07
CA GLU A 2 2.01 -10.39 3.95
C GLU A 2 0.53 -10.79 4.04
N ASP A 3 0.21 -12.06 4.31
CA ASP A 3 -1.19 -12.51 4.47
C ASP A 3 -1.97 -11.74 5.53
N ARG A 4 -1.30 -11.36 6.64
CA ARG A 4 -1.93 -10.62 7.73
C ARG A 4 -2.20 -9.18 7.35
N PHE A 5 -1.29 -8.56 6.59
CA PHE A 5 -1.50 -7.23 6.02
C PHE A 5 -2.65 -7.25 5.00
N TRP A 6 -2.67 -8.23 4.11
CA TRP A 6 -3.76 -8.43 3.16
C TRP A 6 -5.12 -8.62 3.86
N ALA A 7 -5.18 -9.50 4.87
CA ALA A 7 -6.40 -9.72 5.65
C ALA A 7 -6.86 -8.44 6.36
N ALA A 8 -5.92 -7.67 6.94
CA ALA A 8 -6.24 -6.40 7.57
C ALA A 8 -6.82 -5.38 6.57
N ARG A 9 -6.35 -5.35 5.32
CA ARG A 9 -6.96 -4.51 4.27
C ARG A 9 -8.40 -4.90 3.97
N ILE A 10 -8.74 -6.19 3.97
CA ILE A 10 -10.12 -6.65 3.82
C ILE A 10 -10.97 -6.16 4.99
N VAL A 11 -10.48 -6.33 6.23
CA VAL A 11 -11.18 -5.83 7.43
C VAL A 11 -11.35 -4.31 7.39
N ALA A 12 -10.37 -3.57 6.84
CA ALA A 12 -10.45 -2.11 6.72
C ALA A 12 -11.60 -1.63 5.81
N ALA A 13 -12.02 -2.45 4.84
CA ALA A 13 -13.11 -2.10 3.91
C ALA A 13 -14.49 -2.03 4.59
N PHE A 14 -14.67 -2.64 5.75
CA PHE A 14 -15.90 -2.51 6.53
C PHE A 14 -15.90 -1.17 7.28
N SER A 15 -16.72 -0.22 6.84
CA SER A 15 -16.90 1.06 7.53
C SER A 15 -17.64 0.89 8.86
N PRO A 16 -17.55 1.86 9.79
CA PRO A 16 -18.34 1.83 11.01
C PRO A 16 -19.85 1.67 10.77
N ASP A 17 -20.38 2.40 9.79
CA ASP A 17 -21.79 2.32 9.40
C ASP A 17 -22.15 0.93 8.83
N ALA A 18 -21.27 0.35 8.01
CA ALA A 18 -21.50 -0.99 7.49
C ALA A 18 -21.52 -2.04 8.60
N VAL A 19 -20.64 -1.93 9.60
CA VAL A 19 -20.65 -2.81 10.77
C VAL A 19 -21.94 -2.65 11.56
N ALA A 20 -22.37 -1.42 11.84
CA ALA A 20 -23.62 -1.15 12.56
C ALA A 20 -24.84 -1.74 11.83
N GLU A 21 -24.93 -1.55 10.51
CA GLU A 21 -26.01 -2.09 9.69
C GLU A 21 -26.01 -3.63 9.66
N ILE A 22 -24.83 -4.26 9.54
CA ILE A 22 -24.70 -5.72 9.60
C ILE A 22 -25.21 -6.24 10.95
N VAL A 23 -24.80 -5.63 12.07
CA VAL A 23 -25.24 -6.07 13.41
C VAL A 23 -26.76 -5.90 13.56
N ARG A 24 -27.34 -4.82 13.02
CA ARG A 24 -28.79 -4.57 13.05
C ARG A 24 -29.60 -5.69 12.40
N THR A 25 -29.05 -6.37 11.39
CA THR A 25 -29.73 -7.51 10.72
C THR A 25 -29.96 -8.72 11.64
N ALA A 26 -29.17 -8.85 12.72
CA ALA A 26 -29.32 -9.92 13.70
C ALA A 26 -30.58 -9.79 14.57
N ARG A 27 -31.22 -8.59 14.59
CA ARG A 27 -32.50 -8.33 15.27
C ARG A 27 -32.53 -8.81 16.73
N TYR A 28 -31.52 -8.43 17.51
CA TYR A 28 -31.51 -8.68 18.96
C TYR A 28 -32.70 -8.02 19.65
N SER A 29 -33.36 -8.74 20.56
CA SER A 29 -34.50 -8.21 21.32
C SER A 29 -34.10 -7.16 22.35
N ASP A 30 -32.88 -7.23 22.88
CA ASP A 30 -32.30 -6.23 23.78
C ASP A 30 -31.42 -5.26 22.98
N PRO A 31 -31.75 -3.95 22.91
CA PRO A 31 -30.93 -2.95 22.22
C PRO A 31 -29.48 -2.92 22.72
N ARG A 32 -29.24 -3.20 24.00
CA ARG A 32 -27.90 -3.19 24.60
C ARG A 32 -26.99 -4.26 23.99
N ALA A 33 -27.56 -5.37 23.51
CA ALA A 33 -26.78 -6.41 22.82
C ALA A 33 -26.30 -5.95 21.44
N THR A 34 -27.13 -5.19 20.72
CA THR A 34 -26.77 -4.57 19.43
C THR A 34 -25.63 -3.57 19.63
N ASP A 35 -25.74 -2.71 20.64
CA ASP A 35 -24.73 -1.70 20.97
C ASP A 35 -23.40 -2.37 21.35
N TYR A 36 -23.45 -3.33 22.27
CA TYR A 36 -22.29 -4.07 22.74
C TYR A 36 -21.55 -4.78 21.59
N LEU A 37 -22.28 -5.46 20.70
CA LEU A 37 -21.66 -6.16 19.56
C LEU A 37 -21.07 -5.20 18.54
N THR A 38 -21.76 -4.09 18.27
CA THR A 38 -21.25 -3.06 17.35
C THR A 38 -19.94 -2.49 17.90
N GLU A 39 -19.92 -2.06 19.17
CA GLU A 39 -18.71 -1.53 19.82
C GLU A 39 -17.59 -2.57 19.84
N THR A 40 -17.89 -3.81 20.23
CA THR A 40 -16.90 -4.89 20.29
C THR A 40 -16.28 -5.18 18.93
N LEU A 41 -17.08 -5.21 17.85
CA LEU A 41 -16.57 -5.46 16.50
C LEU A 41 -15.73 -4.29 15.99
N LEU A 42 -16.12 -3.05 16.27
CA LEU A 42 -15.34 -1.86 15.91
C LEU A 42 -14.01 -1.81 16.65
N GLU A 43 -14.00 -2.14 17.94
CA GLU A 43 -12.79 -2.19 18.74
C GLU A 43 -11.85 -3.32 18.28
N ARG A 44 -12.40 -4.50 17.93
CA ARG A 44 -11.62 -5.58 17.33
C ARG A 44 -11.04 -5.18 15.98
N ARG A 45 -11.84 -4.52 15.13
CA ARG A 45 -11.38 -3.96 13.86
C ARG A 45 -10.21 -3.02 14.08
N ARG A 46 -10.35 -2.02 14.97
CA ARG A 46 -9.28 -1.06 15.29
C ARG A 46 -7.98 -1.76 15.68
N LYS A 47 -8.04 -2.72 16.62
CA LYS A 47 -6.87 -3.51 17.05
C LYS A 47 -6.21 -4.29 15.91
N VAL A 48 -7.00 -4.89 15.03
CA VAL A 48 -6.49 -5.63 13.85
C VAL A 48 -5.77 -4.66 12.90
N LEU A 49 -6.38 -3.52 12.60
CA LEU A 49 -5.81 -2.54 11.68
C LEU A 49 -4.52 -1.94 12.23
N GLU A 50 -4.51 -1.48 13.48
CA GLU A 50 -3.33 -0.93 14.16
C GLU A 50 -2.17 -1.92 14.18
N ARG A 51 -2.46 -3.19 14.48
CA ARG A 51 -1.41 -4.22 14.58
C ARG A 51 -0.81 -4.56 13.22
N TRP A 52 -1.65 -4.75 12.21
CA TRP A 52 -1.24 -5.41 10.98
C TRP A 52 -0.98 -4.46 9.82
N LEU A 53 -1.61 -3.28 9.77
CA LEU A 53 -1.27 -2.26 8.77
C LEU A 53 0.04 -1.54 9.09
N ASN A 54 0.40 -1.41 10.38
CA ASN A 54 1.66 -0.78 10.80
C ASN A 54 2.84 -1.76 10.90
N GLY A 55 2.58 -3.07 10.83
CA GLY A 55 3.61 -4.11 11.01
C GLY A 55 4.57 -4.32 9.83
N THR A 56 4.37 -3.61 8.72
CA THR A 56 5.20 -3.66 7.50
C THR A 56 5.03 -2.36 6.70
N ASN A 57 5.64 -2.26 5.52
CA ASN A 57 5.43 -1.15 4.61
C ASN A 57 3.95 -1.06 4.18
N PRO A 58 3.24 0.04 4.50
CA PRO A 58 1.81 0.14 4.32
C PRO A 58 1.40 0.62 2.92
N LEU A 59 2.36 0.80 2.01
CA LEU A 59 2.11 1.35 0.69
C LEU A 59 1.28 0.38 -0.17
N VAL A 60 0.22 0.88 -0.79
CA VAL A 60 -0.77 0.15 -1.58
C VAL A 60 -1.24 0.98 -2.77
N ASP A 61 -2.08 0.39 -3.62
CA ASP A 61 -2.77 1.06 -4.72
C ASP A 61 -1.79 1.80 -5.65
N VAL A 62 -0.65 1.16 -5.92
CA VAL A 62 0.44 1.72 -6.72
C VAL A 62 0.09 1.68 -8.20
N ALA A 63 0.26 2.80 -8.89
CA ALA A 63 -0.01 2.93 -10.32
C ALA A 63 1.06 3.76 -11.00
N LEU A 64 1.34 3.46 -12.27
CA LEU A 64 2.26 4.20 -13.12
C LEU A 64 1.51 4.71 -14.34
N SER A 65 1.49 6.03 -14.54
CA SER A 65 0.81 6.65 -15.68
C SER A 65 1.63 6.51 -16.97
N THR A 66 1.00 6.75 -18.12
CA THR A 66 1.66 6.77 -19.44
C THR A 66 2.82 7.78 -19.50
N THR A 67 2.75 8.86 -18.73
CA THR A 67 3.79 9.90 -18.63
C THR A 67 4.87 9.59 -17.59
N GLY A 68 4.85 8.40 -16.99
CA GLY A 68 5.82 7.97 -15.97
C GLY A 68 5.60 8.58 -14.59
N GLU A 69 4.40 9.06 -14.27
CA GLU A 69 4.06 9.48 -12.91
C GLU A 69 3.64 8.27 -12.08
N LEU A 70 4.34 8.05 -10.97
CA LEU A 70 4.01 7.02 -9.99
C LEU A 70 3.13 7.63 -8.91
N THR A 71 2.01 6.98 -8.62
CA THR A 71 1.14 7.31 -7.50
C THR A 71 0.98 6.08 -6.60
N PHE A 72 0.83 6.30 -5.31
CA PHE A 72 0.53 5.25 -4.33
C PHE A 72 -0.32 5.80 -3.18
N ALA A 73 -0.78 4.93 -2.29
CA ALA A 73 -1.50 5.30 -1.08
C ALA A 73 -0.90 4.60 0.15
N ASN A 74 -1.16 5.14 1.33
CA ASN A 74 -0.78 4.54 2.60
C ASN A 74 -2.01 3.92 3.28
N ALA A 75 -2.04 2.59 3.42
CA ALA A 75 -3.18 1.88 3.98
C ALA A 75 -3.43 2.22 5.46
N ALA A 76 -2.38 2.46 6.24
CA ALA A 76 -2.49 2.76 7.66
C ALA A 76 -3.04 4.18 7.91
N GLU A 77 -2.55 5.16 7.15
CA GLU A 77 -3.11 6.53 7.14
C GLU A 77 -4.58 6.52 6.72
N LYS A 78 -4.91 5.86 5.59
CA LYS A 78 -6.29 5.79 5.08
C LYS A 78 -7.24 5.14 6.09
N ALA A 79 -6.75 4.18 6.87
CA ALA A 79 -7.51 3.53 7.92
C ALA A 79 -7.59 4.32 9.24
N GLY A 80 -6.85 5.44 9.36
CA GLY A 80 -6.81 6.28 10.56
C GLY A 80 -6.08 5.64 11.74
N VAL A 81 -5.19 4.68 11.49
CA VAL A 81 -4.43 3.94 12.51
C VAL A 81 -2.94 4.33 12.57
N ALA A 82 -2.55 5.33 11.79
CA ALA A 82 -1.25 5.99 11.83
C ALA A 82 -1.35 7.40 11.22
N THR A 83 -0.38 8.25 11.51
CA THR A 83 -0.20 9.55 10.86
C THR A 83 0.54 9.43 9.53
N ALA A 84 0.50 10.54 8.77
CA ALA A 84 1.60 11.05 7.95
C ALA A 84 2.92 10.25 7.91
N ALA A 85 3.28 9.52 6.86
CA ALA A 85 4.70 9.19 6.67
C ALA A 85 5.54 10.49 6.56
N ASP A 86 6.71 10.53 7.20
CA ASP A 86 7.61 11.69 7.18
C ASP A 86 8.18 11.94 5.78
N ARG A 87 8.48 10.85 5.07
CA ARG A 87 9.01 10.83 3.70
C ARG A 87 8.92 9.43 3.10
N TYR A 88 9.12 9.38 1.79
CA TYR A 88 9.29 8.16 1.01
C TYR A 88 10.61 8.20 0.25
N ALA A 89 11.23 7.04 0.05
CA ALA A 89 12.34 6.87 -0.88
C ALA A 89 11.90 5.99 -2.06
N VAL A 90 12.27 6.42 -3.26
CA VAL A 90 11.84 5.81 -4.52
C VAL A 90 13.07 5.56 -5.39
N GLN A 91 13.43 4.30 -5.59
CA GLN A 91 14.48 3.89 -6.53
C GLN A 91 13.86 3.23 -7.75
N TRP A 92 14.22 3.72 -8.93
CA TRP A 92 13.75 3.21 -10.21
C TRP A 92 14.78 2.27 -10.82
N SER A 93 14.30 1.25 -11.52
CA SER A 93 15.13 0.32 -12.28
C SER A 93 14.45 -0.13 -13.57
N ALA A 94 15.23 -0.32 -14.63
CA ALA A 94 14.83 -1.23 -15.71
C ALA A 94 14.93 -2.67 -15.17
N PHE A 95 13.95 -3.51 -15.50
CA PHE A 95 13.90 -4.89 -15.04
C PHE A 95 13.93 -5.86 -16.23
N ASP A 96 14.75 -6.90 -16.13
CA ASP A 96 14.74 -8.03 -17.06
C ASP A 96 14.04 -9.21 -16.39
N ASN A 97 12.84 -9.52 -16.89
CA ASN A 97 11.99 -10.58 -16.34
C ASN A 97 12.52 -12.01 -16.64
N ALA A 98 13.39 -12.19 -17.63
CA ALA A 98 13.96 -13.49 -17.94
C ALA A 98 15.11 -13.85 -16.98
N THR A 99 15.86 -12.85 -16.52
CA THR A 99 17.04 -13.03 -15.67
C THR A 99 16.82 -12.58 -14.22
N SER A 100 15.66 -11.97 -13.92
CA SER A 100 15.36 -11.33 -12.64
C SER A 100 16.41 -10.29 -12.22
N THR A 101 16.94 -9.53 -13.19
CA THR A 101 17.99 -8.54 -12.93
C THR A 101 17.43 -7.12 -12.95
N HIS A 102 17.90 -6.31 -12.00
CA HIS A 102 17.58 -4.89 -11.91
C HIS A 102 18.78 -4.07 -12.39
N ARG A 103 18.51 -3.08 -13.23
CA ARG A 103 19.49 -2.04 -13.58
C ARG A 103 18.93 -0.70 -13.11
N GLU A 104 19.53 -0.16 -12.05
CA GLU A 104 19.11 1.12 -11.47
C GLU A 104 19.15 2.23 -12.54
N ALA A 105 18.14 3.10 -12.48
CA ALA A 105 17.97 4.21 -13.37
C ALA A 105 17.78 5.49 -12.55
N GLY A 106 18.74 6.40 -12.66
CA GLY A 106 18.77 7.62 -11.85
C GLY A 106 19.09 7.39 -10.38
N GLU A 107 19.23 8.49 -9.64
CA GLU A 107 19.44 8.48 -8.19
C GLU A 107 18.14 8.18 -7.44
N GLU A 108 18.27 7.71 -6.19
CA GLU A 108 17.14 7.51 -5.30
C GLU A 108 16.45 8.85 -5.00
N GLN A 109 15.15 8.92 -5.26
CA GLN A 109 14.37 10.12 -5.02
C GLN A 109 13.78 10.11 -3.61
N THR A 110 13.88 11.24 -2.90
CA THR A 110 13.14 11.46 -1.65
C THR A 110 11.93 12.36 -1.91
N VAL A 111 10.73 11.88 -1.58
CA VAL A 111 9.47 12.62 -1.74
C VAL A 111 8.70 12.67 -0.42
N ARG A 112 7.88 13.71 -0.22
CA ARG A 112 7.03 13.86 0.99
C ARG A 112 5.55 13.61 0.74
N THR A 113 5.16 13.53 -0.53
CA THR A 113 3.82 13.17 -0.97
C THR A 113 3.89 11.81 -1.67
N PRO A 114 2.77 11.08 -1.79
CA PRO A 114 2.77 9.74 -2.35
C PRO A 114 2.79 9.74 -3.90
N VAL A 115 3.65 10.59 -4.47
CA VAL A 115 3.82 10.80 -5.90
C VAL A 115 5.31 10.93 -6.21
N SER A 116 5.76 10.29 -7.28
CA SER A 116 7.13 10.38 -7.81
C SER A 116 7.08 10.31 -9.34
N ARG A 117 8.20 10.59 -10.02
CA ARG A 117 8.27 10.56 -11.48
C ARG A 117 9.47 9.74 -11.93
N ALA A 118 9.23 8.86 -12.90
CA ALA A 118 10.26 8.06 -13.54
C ALA A 118 11.30 8.97 -14.21
N PRO A 119 12.60 8.65 -14.12
CA PRO A 119 13.62 9.36 -14.89
C PRO A 119 13.33 9.32 -16.39
N GLU A 120 13.51 10.45 -17.09
CA GLU A 120 13.29 10.52 -18.54
C GLU A 120 14.17 9.52 -19.30
N SER A 121 15.41 9.30 -18.83
CA SER A 121 16.33 8.32 -19.40
C SER A 121 15.75 6.90 -19.36
N LEU A 122 15.04 6.53 -18.29
CA LEU A 122 14.37 5.23 -18.18
C LEU A 122 13.20 5.12 -19.15
N LEU A 123 12.38 6.16 -19.26
CA LEU A 123 11.24 6.18 -20.18
C LEU A 123 11.70 6.11 -21.64
N ASN A 124 12.75 6.87 -21.99
CA ASN A 124 13.33 6.94 -23.34
C ASN A 124 14.01 5.63 -23.76
N ALA A 125 14.61 4.89 -22.82
CA ALA A 125 15.16 3.56 -23.08
C ALA A 125 14.07 2.52 -23.45
N ARG A 126 12.80 2.88 -23.27
CA ARG A 126 11.61 2.05 -23.54
C ARG A 126 11.74 0.59 -23.05
N PRO A 127 12.05 0.34 -21.77
CA PRO A 127 12.12 -1.03 -21.26
C PRO A 127 10.75 -1.72 -21.34
N GLU A 128 10.75 -3.04 -21.48
CA GLU A 128 9.52 -3.84 -21.39
C GLU A 128 8.99 -3.85 -19.95
N TYR A 129 9.87 -3.89 -18.95
CA TYR A 129 9.52 -3.87 -17.54
C TYR A 129 10.25 -2.76 -16.77
N ILE A 130 9.54 -2.13 -15.85
CA ILE A 130 10.08 -1.21 -14.86
C ILE A 130 9.84 -1.81 -13.48
N ALA A 131 10.86 -1.77 -12.62
CA ALA A 131 10.73 -2.05 -11.20
C ALA A 131 10.92 -0.75 -10.41
N VAL A 132 10.18 -0.62 -9.31
CA VAL A 132 10.31 0.49 -8.36
C VAL A 132 10.41 -0.05 -6.95
N ARG A 133 11.50 0.30 -6.26
CA ARG A 133 11.65 0.05 -4.83
C ARG A 133 11.11 1.26 -4.07
N LEU A 134 10.15 1.01 -3.19
CA LEU A 134 9.49 2.01 -2.37
C LEU A 134 9.77 1.73 -0.89
N LEU A 135 10.18 2.77 -0.18
CA LEU A 135 10.36 2.77 1.28
C LEU A 135 9.51 3.90 1.86
N ALA A 136 8.80 3.64 2.95
CA ALA A 136 8.12 4.67 3.72
C ALA A 136 8.84 4.86 5.07
N PHE A 137 8.96 6.10 5.52
CA PHE A 137 9.62 6.42 6.79
C PHE A 137 8.60 7.09 7.71
N HIS A 138 8.52 6.60 8.94
CA HIS A 138 7.64 7.14 9.98
C HIS A 138 8.31 6.93 11.34
N ALA A 139 8.39 7.97 12.16
CA ALA A 139 9.07 7.93 13.46
C ALA A 139 8.62 6.76 14.36
N ASP A 140 7.30 6.55 14.50
CA ASP A 140 6.75 5.51 15.37
C ASP A 140 6.66 4.11 14.73
N HIS A 141 6.96 3.98 13.44
CA HIS A 141 6.77 2.73 12.69
C HIS A 141 7.99 2.36 11.83
N PRO A 142 9.12 1.93 12.45
CA PRO A 142 10.35 1.60 11.72
C PRO A 142 10.18 0.53 10.64
N SER A 143 9.25 -0.42 10.82
CA SER A 143 8.92 -1.47 9.86
C SER A 143 8.35 -0.96 8.53
N TRP A 144 7.94 0.30 8.45
CA TRP A 144 7.49 0.91 7.21
C TRP A 144 8.61 1.05 6.19
N SER A 145 9.86 1.09 6.66
CA SER A 145 11.07 1.16 5.84
C SER A 145 11.51 -0.20 5.30
N ASN A 146 10.72 -1.26 5.50
CA ASN A 146 10.94 -2.50 4.77
C ASN A 146 10.63 -2.28 3.27
N PRO A 147 11.41 -2.85 2.35
CA PRO A 147 11.23 -2.60 0.93
C PRO A 147 9.90 -3.14 0.41
N LEU A 148 9.21 -2.32 -0.38
CA LEU A 148 8.14 -2.74 -1.28
C LEU A 148 8.69 -2.67 -2.70
N MET A 149 8.75 -3.81 -3.39
CA MET A 149 9.09 -3.84 -4.81
C MET A 149 7.80 -3.92 -5.63
N VAL A 150 7.65 -3.04 -6.62
CA VAL A 150 6.56 -3.08 -7.58
C VAL A 150 7.10 -3.20 -9.00
N TYR A 151 6.41 -3.99 -9.81
CA TYR A 151 6.82 -4.29 -11.18
C TYR A 151 5.71 -3.91 -12.14
N PHE A 152 6.07 -3.13 -13.15
CA PHE A 152 5.19 -2.71 -14.22
C PHE A 152 5.64 -3.31 -15.55
N ARG A 153 4.70 -3.84 -16.32
CA ARG A 153 4.90 -4.24 -17.70
C ARG A 153 4.35 -3.16 -18.63
N ARG A 154 5.08 -2.85 -19.69
CA ARG A 154 4.61 -1.97 -20.75
C ARG A 154 3.41 -2.61 -21.47
N ALA A 155 2.34 -1.84 -21.65
CA ALA A 155 1.14 -2.24 -22.36
C ALA A 155 0.72 -1.10 -23.32
N GLY A 156 1.16 -1.19 -24.57
CA GLY A 156 1.07 -0.07 -25.52
C GLY A 156 1.86 1.14 -25.03
N ASP A 157 1.21 2.31 -24.96
CA ASP A 157 1.79 3.54 -24.40
C ASP A 157 1.67 3.64 -22.87
N GLY A 158 1.00 2.67 -22.24
CA GLY A 158 0.77 2.64 -20.79
C GLY A 158 1.55 1.57 -20.04
N TRP A 159 1.24 1.46 -18.76
CA TRP A 159 1.86 0.53 -17.82
C TRP A 159 0.80 -0.26 -17.07
N THR A 160 1.04 -1.55 -16.93
CA THR A 160 0.21 -2.45 -16.12
C THR A 160 1.03 -2.93 -14.93
N LEU A 161 0.49 -2.80 -13.71
CA LEU A 161 1.09 -3.42 -12.52
C LEU A 161 0.98 -4.94 -12.64
N VAL A 162 2.10 -5.64 -12.61
CA VAL A 162 2.16 -7.11 -12.79
C VAL A 162 2.78 -7.84 -11.60
N GLY A 163 3.41 -7.12 -10.67
CA GLY A 163 4.01 -7.73 -9.49
C GLY A 163 4.11 -6.75 -8.33
N VAL A 164 3.91 -7.26 -7.12
CA VAL A 164 4.14 -6.55 -5.87
C VAL A 164 4.76 -7.54 -4.90
N GLU A 165 5.92 -7.19 -4.34
CA GLU A 165 6.64 -8.02 -3.38
C GLU A 165 6.91 -7.19 -2.13
N ARG A 166 6.45 -7.68 -0.98
CA ARG A 166 6.67 -7.04 0.32
C ARG A 166 7.80 -7.72 1.05
N ASN A 167 8.81 -6.93 1.44
CA ASN A 167 9.98 -7.43 2.15
C ASN A 167 10.72 -8.56 1.40
N PRO A 168 11.08 -8.35 0.11
CA PRO A 168 11.94 -9.27 -0.63
C PRO A 168 13.36 -9.35 -0.05
#